data_AF-A0A7W1B842-F1
#
_entry.id   AF-A0A7W1B842-F1
#
_cell.length_a   1.000
_cell.length_b   1.000
_cell.length_c   1.000
_cell.angle_alpha   90.00
_cell.angle_beta   90.00
_cell.angle_gamma   90.00
#
_symmetry.space_group_name_H-M   'P 1'
#
loop_
_entity.id
_entity.type
_entity.pdbx_description
1 polymer ?
#
loop_
_entity_poly.entity_id
_entity_poly.type
_entity_poly.pdbx_seq_one_letter_code
_entity_poly.pdbx_strand_id
1 'polypeptide(L)'
;IDGGDGGDGGDGGRAGALLEGATGSDEATWQAPRARVVDPQSCYVCKRTFHELHHFYDQMCFACAEFNYAKREQTTDLTGRVCLVTGARVKIGYQAAIKLLRAGAEVIVLTRFPRDAARRFALEPDATDFVRRLHVYGIDLRHTPSVELLCRHLCATQSRLDALINNACQTVRRPSGFYDHVVATEEQPLTALEGAILERDRSLRAQLGAGEGADAELSTRAGVEIRATGLWKSAVLSQVPLLAEDLERGTHLYPKGRLDKDLQQVDQRDFNSWRMTLAEVPTTELLEVQLVNAIAPFVLNARLRPLLAAVPTRDAHVVNVSAMEGQFYRRWKTDKHPHTNMAKAALNMMTRTSAAEYVRDGIHMNSVDTGWVTDEDPIAHAERKQREHNFHPPLDIVDGAARIVDPVFDGIATGNHQWGVFLKDYKPAAW
;
A
#
# COMPACT_ATOMS: atom_id res chain seq x y z
N ILE A 1 3.94 -50.06 -9.45
CA ILE A 1 3.05 -51.21 -9.76
C ILE A 1 3.13 -51.39 -11.27
N ASP A 2 3.91 -52.27 -11.88
CA ASP A 2 4.77 -53.36 -11.42
C ASP A 2 5.81 -53.67 -12.51
N GLY A 3 6.98 -54.18 -12.07
CA GLY A 3 7.92 -55.02 -12.84
C GLY A 3 8.91 -54.29 -13.77
N GLY A 4 10.23 -54.50 -13.71
CA GLY A 4 11.04 -55.42 -12.92
C GLY A 4 12.52 -55.40 -13.35
N ASP A 5 13.37 -55.77 -12.38
CA ASP A 5 14.69 -56.41 -12.43
C ASP A 5 15.91 -55.82 -13.17
N GLY A 6 16.98 -55.67 -12.37
CA GLY A 6 18.27 -56.32 -12.68
C GLY A 6 19.54 -55.45 -12.64
N GLY A 7 20.41 -55.67 -11.64
CA GLY A 7 21.87 -55.70 -11.88
C GLY A 7 22.79 -54.68 -11.19
N ASP A 8 23.08 -54.93 -9.92
CA ASP A 8 24.40 -54.97 -9.23
C ASP A 8 25.65 -54.17 -9.70
N GLY A 9 26.30 -53.50 -8.73
CA GLY A 9 27.77 -53.52 -8.53
C GLY A 9 28.65 -52.40 -9.12
N GLY A 10 29.32 -51.61 -8.24
CA GLY A 10 30.59 -50.96 -8.58
C GLY A 10 30.92 -49.66 -7.86
N ASP A 11 31.54 -49.75 -6.68
CA ASP A 11 32.33 -48.69 -6.05
C ASP A 11 33.69 -48.51 -6.80
N GLY A 12 34.18 -47.28 -6.92
CA GLY A 12 35.41 -46.99 -7.68
C GLY A 12 35.75 -45.49 -7.75
N GLY A 13 36.70 -45.07 -6.91
CA GLY A 13 37.06 -43.68 -6.68
C GLY A 13 37.86 -42.95 -7.76
N ARG A 14 37.91 -41.62 -7.57
CA ARG A 14 38.93 -40.62 -7.92
C ARG A 14 39.73 -40.80 -9.22
N ALA A 15 39.58 -39.82 -10.11
CA ALA A 15 40.71 -39.21 -10.81
C ALA A 15 40.41 -37.72 -11.07
N GLY A 16 41.21 -36.85 -10.44
CA GLY A 16 41.27 -35.44 -10.80
C GLY A 16 42.03 -35.29 -12.12
N ALA A 17 41.54 -34.40 -12.98
CA ALA A 17 42.30 -33.87 -14.10
C ALA A 17 42.52 -32.39 -13.85
N LEU A 18 43.75 -32.06 -13.46
CA LEU A 18 44.35 -30.74 -13.55
C LEU A 18 44.26 -30.27 -15.00
N LEU A 19 43.80 -29.04 -15.22
CA LEU A 19 44.17 -28.28 -16.41
C LEU A 19 44.73 -26.94 -15.97
N GLU A 20 45.97 -26.75 -16.42
CA GLU A 20 46.92 -25.71 -16.12
C GLU A 20 46.47 -24.34 -16.66
N GLY A 21 47.01 -23.29 -16.04
CA GLY A 21 46.66 -21.91 -16.31
C GLY A 21 46.92 -21.47 -17.74
N ALA A 22 45.95 -20.73 -18.28
CA ALA A 22 46.16 -19.77 -19.35
C ALA A 22 45.97 -18.38 -18.73
N THR A 23 47.08 -17.67 -18.57
CA THR A 23 47.11 -16.22 -18.31
C THR A 23 46.66 -15.51 -19.58
N GLY A 24 45.45 -14.97 -19.57
CA GLY A 24 44.91 -14.12 -20.64
C GLY A 24 43.82 -13.25 -20.07
N SER A 25 44.13 -11.96 -19.92
CA SER A 25 43.21 -10.91 -19.54
C SER A 25 42.19 -10.67 -20.65
N ASP A 26 40.97 -11.13 -20.45
CA ASP A 26 39.75 -10.62 -21.10
C ASP A 26 38.57 -11.01 -20.22
N GLU A 27 38.12 -10.10 -19.35
CA GLU A 27 36.82 -10.21 -18.66
C GLU A 27 35.70 -9.99 -19.69
N ALA A 28 35.56 -10.93 -20.62
CA ALA A 28 34.32 -11.12 -21.36
C ALA A 28 33.30 -11.68 -20.36
N THR A 29 32.43 -10.80 -19.85
CA THR A 29 31.28 -11.19 -19.04
C THR A 29 30.45 -12.19 -19.83
N TRP A 30 30.57 -13.47 -19.48
CA TRP A 30 29.74 -14.54 -20.01
C TRP A 30 28.30 -14.31 -19.54
N GLN A 31 27.52 -13.55 -20.32
CA GLN A 31 26.09 -13.43 -20.07
C GLN A 31 25.44 -14.73 -20.56
N ALA A 32 24.93 -15.53 -19.63
CA ALA A 32 24.15 -16.70 -19.97
C ALA A 32 23.04 -16.33 -20.99
N PRO A 33 22.77 -17.19 -21.98
CA PRO A 33 21.76 -16.91 -23.00
C PRO A 33 20.40 -16.65 -22.34
N ARG A 34 19.82 -15.50 -22.66
CA ARG A 34 18.55 -15.05 -22.08
C ARG A 34 17.41 -15.92 -22.60
N ALA A 35 16.46 -16.24 -21.73
CA ALA A 35 15.24 -16.94 -22.11
C ALA A 35 14.45 -16.10 -23.13
N ARG A 36 13.89 -16.75 -24.15
CA ARG A 36 13.13 -16.08 -25.22
C ARG A 36 11.76 -16.70 -25.39
N VAL A 37 10.76 -15.86 -25.63
CA VAL A 37 9.44 -16.28 -26.08
C VAL A 37 9.45 -16.53 -27.58
N VAL A 38 8.72 -17.56 -28.02
CA VAL A 38 8.53 -17.85 -29.46
C VAL A 38 7.67 -16.75 -30.08
N ASP A 39 6.54 -16.44 -29.44
CA ASP A 39 5.64 -15.39 -29.89
C ASP A 39 5.96 -14.05 -29.22
N PRO A 40 6.14 -12.97 -30.02
CA PRO A 40 6.42 -11.64 -29.49
C PRO A 40 5.33 -11.16 -28.50
N GLN A 41 5.76 -10.66 -27.35
CA GLN A 41 4.86 -10.09 -26.32
C GLN A 41 4.89 -8.56 -26.36
N SER A 42 3.83 -7.90 -25.87
CA SER A 42 3.79 -6.44 -25.70
C SER A 42 4.17 -6.04 -24.28
N CYS A 43 5.18 -5.18 -24.13
CA CYS A 43 5.65 -4.74 -22.82
C CYS A 43 4.57 -3.99 -22.04
N TYR A 44 4.35 -4.37 -20.78
CA TYR A 44 3.40 -3.74 -19.87
C TYR A 44 3.61 -2.23 -19.72
N VAL A 45 4.86 -1.77 -19.67
CA VAL A 45 5.21 -0.34 -19.48
C VAL A 45 5.18 0.42 -20.82
N CYS A 46 6.11 0.12 -21.73
CA CYS A 46 6.33 0.93 -22.93
C CYS A 46 5.51 0.48 -24.16
N LYS A 47 4.76 -0.63 -24.06
CA LYS A 47 3.94 -1.21 -25.14
C LYS A 47 4.69 -1.71 -26.37
N ARG A 48 6.02 -1.59 -26.40
CA ARG A 48 6.87 -2.15 -27.47
C ARG A 48 6.85 -3.68 -27.43
N THR A 49 6.97 -4.26 -28.61
CA THR A 49 7.10 -5.70 -28.77
C THR A 49 8.48 -6.20 -28.34
N PHE A 50 8.55 -7.34 -27.67
CA PHE A 50 9.81 -7.94 -27.22
C PHE A 50 9.78 -9.48 -27.27
N HIS A 51 10.98 -10.08 -27.29
CA HIS A 51 11.17 -11.53 -27.31
C HIS A 51 12.05 -12.05 -26.17
N GLU A 52 12.88 -11.20 -25.57
CA GLU A 52 13.77 -11.58 -24.48
C GLU A 52 13.07 -11.38 -23.13
N LEU A 53 13.08 -12.42 -22.31
CA LEU A 53 12.53 -12.39 -20.96
C LEU A 53 13.58 -11.93 -19.96
N HIS A 54 13.15 -11.12 -18.99
CA HIS A 54 13.93 -10.83 -17.80
C HIS A 54 13.77 -11.96 -16.78
N HIS A 55 14.76 -12.20 -15.93
CA HIS A 55 14.73 -13.30 -14.96
C HIS A 55 13.58 -13.18 -13.93
N PHE A 56 13.09 -11.96 -13.69
CA PHE A 56 12.01 -11.65 -12.75
C PHE A 56 10.68 -11.25 -13.41
N TYR A 57 10.72 -10.54 -14.54
CA TYR A 57 9.51 -10.01 -15.19
C TYR A 57 9.31 -10.64 -16.56
N ASP A 58 8.16 -11.26 -16.76
CA ASP A 58 7.77 -11.93 -17.99
C ASP A 58 6.89 -11.06 -18.90
N GLN A 59 6.26 -10.01 -18.37
CA GLN A 59 5.39 -9.08 -19.09
C GLN A 59 6.07 -7.73 -19.43
N MET A 60 7.39 -7.62 -19.33
CA MET A 60 8.13 -6.39 -19.67
C MET A 60 9.29 -6.66 -20.61
N CYS A 61 9.53 -5.72 -21.55
CA CYS A 61 10.78 -5.77 -22.31
C CYS A 61 11.97 -5.57 -21.36
N PHE A 62 13.13 -6.12 -21.73
CA PHE A 62 14.32 -6.15 -20.89
C PHE A 62 14.66 -4.78 -20.26
N ALA A 63 14.69 -3.70 -21.06
CA ALA A 63 15.02 -2.37 -20.55
C ALA A 63 14.01 -1.84 -19.50
N CYS A 64 12.71 -2.10 -19.68
CA CYS A 64 11.71 -1.74 -18.69
C CYS A 64 11.81 -2.62 -17.45
N ALA A 65 12.06 -3.92 -17.63
CA ALA A 65 12.23 -4.88 -16.55
C ALA A 65 13.41 -4.52 -15.64
N GLU A 66 14.59 -4.26 -16.22
CA GLU A 66 15.80 -3.83 -15.50
C GLU A 66 15.55 -2.55 -14.70
N PHE A 67 14.94 -1.53 -15.32
CA PHE A 67 14.63 -0.29 -14.65
C PHE A 67 13.67 -0.49 -13.46
N ASN A 68 12.62 -1.29 -13.66
CA ASN A 68 11.66 -1.58 -12.59
C ASN A 68 12.30 -2.39 -11.47
N TYR A 69 13.13 -3.37 -11.81
CA TYR A 69 13.85 -4.19 -10.84
C TYR A 69 14.80 -3.34 -9.98
N ALA A 70 15.55 -2.42 -10.61
CA ALA A 70 16.36 -1.45 -9.88
C ALA A 70 15.52 -0.53 -8.98
N LYS A 71 14.36 -0.05 -9.47
CA LYS A 71 13.44 0.76 -8.66
C LYS A 71 12.82 -0.02 -7.49
N ARG A 72 12.65 -1.35 -7.57
CA ARG A 72 12.19 -2.17 -6.43
C ARG A 72 13.13 -2.04 -5.24
N GLU A 73 14.43 -2.07 -5.49
CA GLU A 73 15.46 -2.04 -4.43
C GLU A 73 15.98 -0.62 -4.15
N GLN A 74 15.39 0.41 -4.78
CA GLN A 74 15.78 1.79 -4.54
C GLN A 74 15.61 2.16 -3.06
N THR A 75 16.60 2.89 -2.54
CA THR A 75 16.59 3.47 -1.21
C THR A 75 17.35 4.79 -1.22
N THR A 76 17.24 5.56 -0.14
CA THR A 76 18.01 6.77 0.14
C THR A 76 18.08 6.97 1.66
N ASP A 77 19.03 7.73 2.17
CA ASP A 77 19.07 8.06 3.60
C ASP A 77 17.94 9.03 3.98
N LEU A 78 17.04 8.58 4.84
CA LEU A 78 15.95 9.35 5.42
C LEU A 78 16.13 9.54 6.94
N THR A 79 17.33 9.36 7.47
CA THR A 79 17.63 9.57 8.89
C THR A 79 17.20 10.98 9.33
N GLY A 80 16.42 11.05 10.41
CA GLY A 80 15.89 12.31 10.96
C GLY A 80 14.66 12.86 10.22
N ARG A 81 14.13 12.14 9.22
CA ARG A 81 12.88 12.49 8.52
C ARG A 81 11.69 11.74 9.10
N VAL A 82 10.52 12.36 9.06
CA VAL A 82 9.26 11.79 9.58
C VAL A 82 8.30 11.56 8.42
N CYS A 83 7.83 10.33 8.23
CA CYS A 83 6.90 9.95 7.16
C CYS A 83 5.59 9.41 7.74
N LEU A 84 4.46 9.69 7.10
CA LEU A 84 3.16 9.12 7.47
C LEU A 84 2.61 8.31 6.30
N VAL A 85 2.19 7.07 6.56
CA VAL A 85 1.58 6.18 5.56
C VAL A 85 0.23 5.70 6.03
N THR A 86 -0.81 5.96 5.23
CA THR A 86 -2.16 5.48 5.54
C THR A 86 -2.41 4.09 4.96
N GLY A 87 -3.18 3.25 5.67
CA GLY A 87 -3.50 1.90 5.21
C GLY A 87 -2.30 0.95 5.20
N ALA A 88 -1.32 1.17 6.09
CA ALA A 88 -0.03 0.46 6.08
C ALA A 88 0.04 -0.80 6.95
N ARG A 89 -1.12 -1.42 7.24
CA ARG A 89 -1.17 -2.73 7.92
C ARG A 89 -0.78 -3.87 6.98
N VAL A 90 -1.14 -3.80 5.70
CA VAL A 90 -0.97 -4.89 4.71
C VAL A 90 -0.68 -4.36 3.31
N LYS A 91 -0.32 -5.28 2.40
CA LYS A 91 -0.12 -5.02 0.96
C LYS A 91 0.86 -3.86 0.71
N ILE A 92 0.56 -3.01 -0.28
CA ILE A 92 1.39 -1.90 -0.74
C ILE A 92 1.77 -0.95 0.40
N GLY A 93 0.81 -0.58 1.25
CA GLY A 93 1.07 0.34 2.36
C GLY A 93 2.06 -0.22 3.38
N TYR A 94 1.96 -1.52 3.69
CA TYR A 94 2.91 -2.21 4.57
C TYR A 94 4.32 -2.18 3.98
N GLN A 95 4.45 -2.58 2.71
CA GLN A 95 5.75 -2.58 2.01
C GLN A 95 6.34 -1.17 1.87
N ALA A 96 5.51 -0.14 1.67
CA ALA A 96 5.95 1.25 1.66
C ALA A 96 6.49 1.70 3.03
N ALA A 97 5.80 1.37 4.12
CA ALA A 97 6.27 1.66 5.47
C ALA A 97 7.60 0.94 5.77
N ILE A 98 7.74 -0.33 5.39
CA ILE A 98 9.00 -1.08 5.54
C ILE A 98 10.14 -0.42 4.76
N LYS A 99 9.92 0.00 3.51
CA LYS A 99 10.94 0.72 2.73
C LYS A 99 11.40 2.01 3.41
N LEU A 100 10.47 2.81 3.91
CA LEU A 100 10.78 4.05 4.63
C LEU A 100 11.53 3.79 5.95
N LEU A 101 11.13 2.77 6.71
CA LEU A 101 11.78 2.37 7.96
C LEU A 101 13.22 1.89 7.71
N ARG A 102 13.44 1.06 6.69
CA ARG A 102 14.77 0.56 6.28
C ARG A 102 15.65 1.67 5.68
N ALA A 103 15.05 2.72 5.14
CA ALA A 103 15.73 3.95 4.73
C ALA A 103 16.10 4.89 5.90
N GLY A 104 15.72 4.57 7.15
CA GLY A 104 16.10 5.36 8.33
C GLY A 104 15.05 6.36 8.84
N ALA A 105 13.89 6.48 8.18
CA ALA A 105 12.84 7.42 8.58
C ALA A 105 12.14 7.02 9.89
N GLU A 106 11.66 8.00 10.66
CA GLU A 106 10.54 7.78 11.58
C GLU A 106 9.26 7.62 10.77
N VAL A 107 8.46 6.58 11.03
CA VAL A 107 7.26 6.25 10.25
C VAL A 107 6.04 6.13 11.15
N ILE A 108 5.04 6.97 10.84
CA ILE A 108 3.71 6.95 11.43
C ILE A 108 2.78 6.15 10.51
N VAL A 109 2.25 5.05 11.00
CA VAL A 109 1.34 4.15 10.27
C VAL A 109 -0.09 4.37 10.74
N LEU A 110 -1.01 4.58 9.81
CA LEU A 110 -2.45 4.65 10.10
C LEU A 110 -3.17 3.39 9.60
N THR A 111 -4.01 2.80 10.45
CA THR A 111 -4.79 1.59 10.11
C THR A 111 -6.04 1.45 10.98
N ARG A 112 -7.06 0.71 10.50
CA ARG A 112 -8.23 0.33 11.32
C ARG A 112 -7.87 -0.65 12.44
N PHE A 113 -6.89 -1.53 12.18
CA PHE A 113 -6.48 -2.64 13.06
C PHE A 113 -5.04 -2.43 13.54
N PRO A 114 -4.83 -1.59 14.58
CA PRO A 114 -3.50 -1.21 15.04
C PRO A 114 -2.72 -2.36 15.69
N ARG A 115 -3.37 -3.29 16.39
CA ARG A 115 -2.67 -4.41 17.05
C ARG A 115 -2.23 -5.47 16.05
N ASP A 116 -3.04 -5.78 15.03
CA ASP A 116 -2.63 -6.62 13.89
C ASP A 116 -1.45 -6.00 13.15
N ALA A 117 -1.47 -4.69 12.90
CA ALA A 117 -0.34 -3.99 12.27
C ALA A 117 0.92 -4.07 13.13
N ALA A 118 0.83 -3.77 14.44
CA ALA A 118 1.97 -3.84 15.35
C ALA A 118 2.59 -5.25 15.38
N ARG A 119 1.77 -6.30 15.38
CA ARG A 119 2.24 -7.70 15.29
C ARG A 119 2.97 -7.99 14.00
N ARG A 120 2.42 -7.57 12.85
CA ARG A 120 3.06 -7.76 11.54
C ARG A 120 4.44 -7.11 11.50
N PHE A 121 4.56 -5.86 11.92
CA PHE A 121 5.85 -5.17 11.97
C PHE A 121 6.81 -5.79 12.98
N ALA A 122 6.32 -6.26 14.14
CA ALA A 122 7.13 -6.93 15.15
C ALA A 122 7.68 -8.30 14.69
N LEU A 123 7.08 -8.91 13.66
CA LEU A 123 7.52 -10.18 13.07
C LEU A 123 8.57 -10.01 11.97
N GLU A 124 8.88 -8.78 11.54
CA GLU A 124 9.97 -8.56 10.59
C GLU A 124 11.31 -8.96 11.21
N PRO A 125 12.21 -9.64 10.46
CA PRO A 125 13.49 -10.11 11.00
C PRO A 125 14.37 -8.98 11.57
N ASP A 126 14.25 -7.78 11.03
CA ASP A 126 14.97 -6.57 11.38
C ASP A 126 14.13 -5.58 12.22
N ALA A 127 13.01 -6.03 12.81
CA ALA A 127 12.09 -5.18 13.57
C ALA A 127 12.78 -4.39 14.69
N THR A 128 13.75 -5.00 15.38
CA THR A 128 14.50 -4.37 16.47
C THR A 128 15.27 -3.12 16.03
N ASP A 129 15.63 -3.03 14.74
CA ASP A 129 16.45 -1.95 14.19
C ASP A 129 15.64 -0.68 13.92
N PHE A 130 14.32 -0.82 13.74
CA PHE A 130 13.44 0.30 13.40
C PHE A 130 12.26 0.51 14.34
N VAL A 131 11.98 -0.40 15.28
CA VAL A 131 10.78 -0.31 16.13
C VAL A 131 10.64 1.01 16.89
N ARG A 132 11.75 1.61 17.33
CA ARG A 132 11.75 2.91 18.04
C ARG A 132 11.31 4.08 17.16
N ARG A 133 11.41 3.90 15.85
CA ARG A 133 11.02 4.85 14.80
C ARG A 133 9.66 4.51 14.20
N LEU A 134 8.98 3.46 14.66
CA LEU A 134 7.67 3.05 14.15
C LEU A 134 6.57 3.38 15.15
N HIS A 135 5.56 4.11 14.70
CA HIS A 135 4.40 4.47 15.51
C HIS A 135 3.10 4.13 14.78
N VAL A 136 2.28 3.27 15.36
CA VAL A 136 1.01 2.84 14.75
C VAL A 136 -0.16 3.51 15.47
N TYR A 137 -1.05 4.16 14.70
CA TYR A 137 -2.31 4.73 15.19
C TYR A 137 -3.52 4.01 14.58
N GLY A 138 -4.48 3.69 15.46
CA GLY A 138 -5.74 3.08 15.09
C GLY A 138 -6.78 4.12 14.68
N ILE A 139 -7.16 4.15 13.40
CA ILE A 139 -8.13 5.09 12.84
C ILE A 139 -9.00 4.44 11.75
N ASP A 140 -10.31 4.70 11.81
CA ASP A 140 -11.23 4.45 10.69
C ASP A 140 -11.42 5.74 9.89
N LEU A 141 -10.92 5.76 8.66
CA LEU A 141 -10.99 6.94 7.77
C LEU A 141 -12.42 7.27 7.34
N ARG A 142 -13.40 6.38 7.57
CA ARG A 142 -14.83 6.71 7.40
C ARG A 142 -15.33 7.70 8.45
N HIS A 143 -14.62 7.84 9.57
CA HIS A 143 -15.02 8.74 10.65
C HIS A 143 -14.19 10.03 10.63
N THR A 144 -14.63 10.99 9.81
CA THR A 144 -13.96 12.29 9.61
C THR A 144 -13.60 13.03 10.92
N PRO A 145 -14.45 13.05 11.98
CA PRO A 145 -14.06 13.69 13.23
C PRO A 145 -12.82 13.06 13.89
N SER A 146 -12.64 11.74 13.76
CA SER A 146 -11.42 11.05 14.23
C SER A 146 -10.19 11.45 13.41
N VAL A 147 -10.35 11.65 12.10
CA VAL A 147 -9.27 12.13 11.21
C VAL A 147 -8.83 13.53 11.61
N GLU A 148 -9.78 14.44 11.83
CA GLU A 148 -9.50 15.81 12.30
C GLU A 148 -8.82 15.82 13.69
N LEU A 149 -9.29 14.99 14.63
CA LEU A 149 -8.68 14.83 15.95
C LEU A 149 -7.24 14.33 15.88
N LEU A 150 -6.98 13.29 15.07
CA LEU A 150 -5.63 12.78 14.86
C LEU A 150 -4.73 13.85 14.24
N CYS A 151 -5.21 14.60 13.23
CA CYS A 151 -4.42 15.68 12.63
C CYS A 151 -4.04 16.75 13.67
N ARG A 152 -4.97 17.14 14.54
CA ARG A 152 -4.67 18.09 15.63
C ARG A 152 -3.64 17.54 16.61
N HIS A 153 -3.76 16.27 16.99
CA HIS A 153 -2.78 15.61 17.84
C HIS A 153 -1.39 15.58 17.19
N LEU A 154 -1.29 15.22 15.91
CA LEU A 154 -0.02 15.19 15.19
C LEU A 154 0.59 16.58 15.09
N CYS A 155 -0.20 17.61 14.76
CA CYS A 155 0.29 19.00 14.74
C CYS A 155 0.76 19.50 16.11
N ALA A 156 0.22 18.96 17.22
CA ALA A 156 0.61 19.33 18.57
C ALA A 156 1.83 18.56 19.09
N THR A 157 2.13 17.38 18.53
CA THR A 157 3.14 16.45 19.07
C THR A 157 4.35 16.24 18.16
N GLN A 158 4.19 16.45 16.86
CA GLN A 158 5.26 16.36 15.89
C GLN A 158 5.77 17.76 15.55
N SER A 159 7.06 17.88 15.25
CA SER A 159 7.68 19.14 14.83
C SER A 159 7.72 19.30 13.30
N ARG A 160 7.63 18.19 12.55
CA ARG A 160 7.74 18.14 11.09
C ARG A 160 7.02 16.93 10.52
N LEU A 161 6.74 16.96 9.22
CA LEU A 161 6.34 15.81 8.42
C LEU A 161 6.99 15.92 7.04
N ASP A 162 7.93 15.03 6.71
CA ASP A 162 8.69 15.03 5.45
C ASP A 162 7.91 14.39 4.30
N ALA A 163 7.13 13.35 4.59
CA ALA A 163 6.31 12.70 3.58
C ALA A 163 4.93 12.29 4.13
N LEU A 164 3.88 12.58 3.37
CA LEU A 164 2.53 12.09 3.60
C LEU A 164 2.11 11.20 2.42
N ILE A 165 1.97 9.90 2.66
CA ILE A 165 1.54 8.91 1.67
C ILE A 165 0.11 8.49 1.97
N ASN A 166 -0.85 9.06 1.24
CA ASN A 166 -2.25 8.69 1.28
C ASN A 166 -2.46 7.41 0.46
N ASN A 167 -2.12 6.26 1.04
CA ASN A 167 -2.23 4.95 0.41
C ASN A 167 -3.55 4.22 0.69
N ALA A 168 -4.18 4.46 1.86
CA ALA A 168 -5.43 3.81 2.22
C ALA A 168 -6.49 3.99 1.12
N CYS A 169 -7.01 2.87 0.63
CA CYS A 169 -7.96 2.85 -0.47
C CYS A 169 -8.91 1.67 -0.33
N GLN A 170 -10.19 1.90 -0.56
CA GLN A 170 -11.20 0.88 -0.77
C GLN A 170 -11.51 0.80 -2.26
N THR A 171 -11.10 -0.29 -2.89
CA THR A 171 -11.42 -0.62 -4.29
C THR A 171 -12.57 -1.63 -4.34
N VAL A 172 -12.47 -2.67 -3.50
CA VAL A 172 -13.53 -3.63 -3.22
C VAL A 172 -13.97 -3.51 -1.77
N ARG A 173 -15.26 -3.32 -1.53
CA ARG A 173 -15.84 -3.37 -0.20
C ARG A 173 -15.82 -4.81 0.31
N ARG A 174 -15.25 -4.99 1.50
CA ARG A 174 -15.25 -6.27 2.22
C ARG A 174 -16.21 -6.15 3.42
N PRO A 175 -17.23 -7.02 3.54
CA PRO A 175 -18.17 -7.01 4.65
C PRO A 175 -17.51 -7.32 5.99
N SER A 176 -18.22 -7.05 7.09
CA SER A 176 -17.67 -7.24 8.45
C SER A 176 -17.11 -8.66 8.68
N GLY A 177 -17.81 -9.70 8.24
CA GLY A 177 -17.40 -11.11 8.40
C GLY A 177 -16.04 -11.45 7.79
N PHE A 178 -15.57 -10.70 6.78
CA PHE A 178 -14.24 -10.88 6.18
C PHE A 178 -13.11 -10.61 7.20
N TYR A 179 -13.34 -9.71 8.15
CA TYR A 179 -12.34 -9.25 9.10
C TYR A 179 -12.39 -9.99 10.45
N ASP A 180 -13.26 -10.97 10.64
CA ASP A 180 -13.44 -11.67 11.92
C ASP A 180 -12.13 -12.21 12.49
N HIS A 181 -11.27 -12.77 11.63
CA HIS A 181 -9.95 -13.26 12.03
C HIS A 181 -9.03 -12.13 12.56
N VAL A 182 -9.12 -10.93 11.97
CA VAL A 182 -8.34 -9.75 12.40
C VAL A 182 -8.90 -9.16 13.68
N VAL A 183 -10.23 -9.13 13.82
CA VAL A 183 -10.91 -8.64 15.02
C VAL A 183 -10.54 -9.50 16.23
N ALA A 184 -10.49 -10.82 16.07
CA ALA A 184 -10.01 -11.73 17.10
C ALA A 184 -8.55 -11.43 17.50
N THR A 185 -7.70 -11.09 16.52
CA THR A 185 -6.33 -10.64 16.78
C THR A 185 -6.30 -9.34 17.59
N GLU A 186 -7.18 -8.37 17.33
CA GLU A 186 -7.24 -7.11 18.10
C GLU A 186 -7.55 -7.33 19.60
N GLU A 187 -8.13 -8.45 20.00
CA GLU A 187 -8.44 -8.74 21.41
C GLU A 187 -7.28 -9.41 22.16
N GLN A 188 -6.32 -9.99 21.43
CA GLN A 188 -5.19 -10.71 22.01
C GLN A 188 -4.23 -9.79 22.79
N PRO A 189 -3.55 -10.30 23.83
CA PRO A 189 -2.57 -9.54 24.61
C PRO A 189 -1.38 -9.12 23.73
N LEU A 190 -0.77 -7.99 24.10
CA LEU A 190 0.38 -7.44 23.39
C LEU A 190 1.69 -7.97 23.98
N THR A 191 2.66 -8.26 23.12
CA THR A 191 4.06 -8.40 23.55
C THR A 191 4.66 -7.04 23.93
N ALA A 192 5.82 -7.03 24.58
CA ALA A 192 6.51 -5.78 24.92
C ALA A 192 6.86 -4.94 23.67
N LEU A 193 7.28 -5.61 22.59
CA LEU A 193 7.64 -4.97 21.33
C LEU A 193 6.41 -4.33 20.65
N GLU A 194 5.30 -5.08 20.57
CA GLU A 194 4.02 -4.57 20.07
C GLU A 194 3.51 -3.39 20.91
N GLY A 195 3.69 -3.46 22.24
CA GLY A 195 3.34 -2.39 23.16
C GLY A 195 4.12 -1.09 22.89
N ALA A 196 5.41 -1.18 22.56
CA ALA A 196 6.23 -0.02 22.22
C ALA A 196 5.77 0.64 20.91
N ILE A 197 5.45 -0.15 19.88
CA ILE A 197 4.89 0.34 18.60
C ILE A 197 3.60 1.14 18.81
N LEU A 198 2.77 0.70 19.77
CA LEU A 198 1.45 1.27 20.07
C LEU A 198 1.47 2.29 21.21
N GLU A 199 2.63 2.69 21.73
CA GLU A 199 2.73 3.58 22.89
C GLU A 199 2.05 4.93 22.63
N ARG A 200 2.34 5.58 21.49
CA ARG A 200 1.77 6.89 21.16
C ARG A 200 0.25 6.83 20.93
N ASP A 201 -0.27 5.77 20.31
CA ASP A 201 -1.71 5.55 20.13
C ASP A 201 -2.41 5.29 21.47
N ARG A 202 -1.83 4.47 22.35
CA ARG A 202 -2.38 4.26 23.70
C ARG A 202 -2.39 5.54 24.52
N SER A 203 -1.34 6.36 24.41
CA SER A 203 -1.27 7.66 25.09
C SER A 203 -2.36 8.62 24.60
N LEU A 204 -2.54 8.74 23.27
CA LEU A 204 -3.63 9.52 22.69
C LEU A 204 -5.00 9.01 23.17
N ARG A 205 -5.24 7.69 23.13
CA ARG A 205 -6.49 7.09 23.62
C ARG A 205 -6.70 7.35 25.10
N ALA A 206 -5.65 7.32 25.93
CA ALA A 206 -5.76 7.60 27.36
C ALA A 206 -6.05 9.08 27.64
N GLN A 207 -5.50 10.00 26.87
CA GLN A 207 -5.81 11.44 26.98
C GLN A 207 -7.26 11.75 26.61
N LEU A 208 -7.78 11.08 25.59
CA LEU A 208 -9.21 11.14 25.25
C LEU A 208 -10.07 10.38 26.28
N GLY A 209 -9.48 9.29 26.82
CA GLY A 209 -9.90 8.34 27.86
C GLY A 209 -10.25 8.91 29.21
N ALA A 210 -9.33 9.71 29.74
CA ALA A 210 -9.40 10.30 31.06
C ALA A 210 -10.49 11.36 31.21
N GLY A 211 -11.33 11.57 30.18
CA GLY A 211 -12.55 12.37 30.23
C GLY A 211 -13.74 11.67 30.92
N GLU A 212 -13.58 10.48 31.50
CA GLU A 212 -14.55 9.91 32.45
C GLU A 212 -14.40 10.58 33.83
N GLY A 213 -14.61 11.90 33.87
CA GLY A 213 -14.57 12.72 35.08
C GLY A 213 -13.83 14.05 34.87
N ALA A 214 -14.61 15.14 34.85
CA ALA A 214 -14.20 16.54 34.70
C ALA A 214 -14.04 17.06 33.25
N ASP A 215 -15.08 17.75 32.78
CA ASP A 215 -15.06 19.02 32.04
C ASP A 215 -13.73 19.45 31.41
N ALA A 216 -13.20 18.65 30.49
CA ALA A 216 -12.24 19.14 29.50
C ALA A 216 -13.05 19.77 28.35
N GLU A 217 -13.49 21.01 28.57
CA GLU A 217 -14.07 21.86 27.54
C GLU A 217 -13.12 21.97 26.34
N LEU A 218 -13.41 21.23 25.27
CA LEU A 218 -12.97 21.64 23.93
C LEU A 218 -14.01 22.60 23.37
N SER A 219 -13.87 23.88 23.74
CA SER A 219 -14.61 24.98 23.13
C SER A 219 -14.35 25.01 21.63
N THR A 220 -15.32 24.55 20.86
CA THR A 220 -15.46 24.92 19.45
C THR A 220 -16.53 26.00 19.39
N ARG A 221 -16.25 27.12 18.70
CA ARG A 221 -17.12 28.31 18.58
C ARG A 221 -18.48 28.07 17.88
N ALA A 222 -18.98 26.83 17.81
CA ALA A 222 -20.26 26.51 17.19
C ALA A 222 -20.87 25.20 17.73
N GLY A 223 -20.97 25.05 19.06
CA GLY A 223 -22.09 24.36 19.72
C GLY A 223 -22.49 22.94 19.28
N VAL A 224 -21.58 22.11 18.77
CA VAL A 224 -21.87 20.68 18.50
C VAL A 224 -20.85 19.83 19.26
N GLU A 225 -21.32 19.13 20.29
CA GLU A 225 -20.53 18.13 21.03
C GLU A 225 -20.13 16.97 20.11
N ILE A 226 -18.87 16.95 19.66
CA ILE A 226 -18.30 15.77 19.00
C ILE A 226 -17.83 14.81 20.09
N ARG A 227 -18.72 13.93 20.57
CA ARG A 227 -18.29 12.75 21.34
C ARG A 227 -17.51 11.85 20.40
N ALA A 228 -16.19 11.86 20.52
CA ALA A 228 -15.24 11.25 19.58
C ALA A 228 -15.23 9.71 19.60
N THR A 229 -16.38 9.04 19.67
CA THR A 229 -16.53 7.56 19.80
C THR A 229 -15.73 6.76 18.76
N GLY A 230 -15.43 7.32 17.59
CA GLY A 230 -14.66 6.64 16.54
C GLY A 230 -13.16 6.44 16.77
N LEU A 231 -12.49 7.22 17.64
CA LEU A 231 -11.09 6.96 18.01
C LEU A 231 -10.94 5.80 19.00
N TRP A 232 -12.02 5.43 19.71
CA TRP A 232 -11.93 4.57 20.88
C TRP A 232 -11.70 3.11 20.52
N LYS A 233 -12.21 2.66 19.37
CA LYS A 233 -12.02 1.31 18.85
C LYS A 233 -12.16 1.32 17.33
N SER A 234 -11.14 1.80 16.60
CA SER A 234 -11.17 1.86 15.13
C SER A 234 -11.53 0.52 14.49
N ALA A 235 -11.04 -0.58 15.07
CA ALA A 235 -11.40 -1.94 14.67
C ALA A 235 -12.90 -2.20 14.86
N VAL A 236 -13.46 -1.95 16.05
CA VAL A 236 -14.88 -2.21 16.34
C VAL A 236 -15.81 -1.28 15.55
N LEU A 237 -15.51 0.02 15.50
CA LEU A 237 -16.24 0.96 14.64
C LEU A 237 -16.28 0.42 13.21
N SER A 238 -15.17 -0.18 12.77
CA SER A 238 -15.11 -0.66 11.40
C SER A 238 -16.00 -1.85 11.08
N GLN A 239 -16.48 -2.55 12.11
CA GLN A 239 -17.34 -3.73 12.03
C GLN A 239 -18.82 -3.44 12.26
N VAL A 240 -19.21 -2.16 12.44
CA VAL A 240 -20.63 -1.80 12.55
C VAL A 240 -21.34 -2.20 11.25
N PRO A 241 -22.38 -3.05 11.30
CA PRO A 241 -23.08 -3.49 10.09
C PRO A 241 -23.88 -2.32 9.50
N LEU A 242 -23.66 -2.04 8.22
CA LEU A 242 -24.34 -0.96 7.49
C LEU A 242 -25.16 -1.47 6.30
N LEU A 243 -24.80 -2.65 5.78
CA LEU A 243 -25.51 -3.36 4.71
C LEU A 243 -25.89 -4.76 5.17
N ALA A 244 -26.88 -5.38 4.50
CA ALA A 244 -27.31 -6.74 4.81
C ALA A 244 -26.15 -7.77 4.72
N GLU A 245 -25.26 -7.61 3.73
CA GLU A 245 -24.06 -8.45 3.58
C GLU A 245 -23.09 -8.37 4.77
N ASP A 246 -23.17 -7.32 5.61
CA ASP A 246 -22.35 -7.23 6.82
C ASP A 246 -22.82 -8.19 7.93
N LEU A 247 -24.05 -8.69 7.83
CA LEU A 247 -24.60 -9.72 8.71
C LEU A 247 -24.27 -11.13 8.21
N GLU A 248 -23.86 -11.27 6.95
CA GLU A 248 -23.50 -12.55 6.36
C GLU A 248 -22.16 -13.04 6.93
N ARG A 249 -22.23 -14.14 7.66
CA ARG A 249 -21.07 -14.83 8.22
C ARG A 249 -21.13 -16.28 7.78
N GLY A 250 -20.04 -16.79 7.23
CA GLY A 250 -20.01 -18.18 6.78
C GLY A 250 -18.65 -18.59 6.25
N THR A 251 -18.25 -19.81 6.58
CA THR A 251 -17.00 -20.42 6.07
C THR A 251 -17.03 -20.70 4.58
N HIS A 252 -18.22 -20.71 3.96
CA HIS A 252 -18.38 -20.82 2.51
C HIS A 252 -17.99 -19.52 1.80
N LEU A 253 -18.19 -18.35 2.41
CA LEU A 253 -17.71 -17.05 1.87
C LEU A 253 -16.28 -16.76 2.32
N TYR A 254 -15.99 -17.01 3.60
CA TYR A 254 -14.73 -16.69 4.26
C TYR A 254 -14.17 -17.94 4.96
N PRO A 255 -13.52 -18.85 4.22
CA PRO A 255 -12.98 -20.09 4.78
C PRO A 255 -11.93 -19.81 5.86
N LYS A 256 -12.17 -20.33 7.07
CA LYS A 256 -11.29 -20.16 8.23
C LYS A 256 -9.88 -20.68 7.95
N GLY A 257 -8.87 -19.89 8.34
CA GLY A 257 -7.46 -20.25 8.22
C GLY A 257 -6.91 -20.23 6.80
N ARG A 258 -7.73 -19.88 5.79
CA ARG A 258 -7.28 -19.76 4.41
C ARG A 258 -7.00 -18.30 4.08
N LEU A 259 -5.72 -17.98 3.92
CA LEU A 259 -5.25 -16.66 3.54
C LEU A 259 -4.70 -16.66 2.10
N ASP A 260 -4.72 -15.51 1.44
CA ASP A 260 -4.05 -15.26 0.18
C ASP A 260 -2.54 -15.03 0.37
N LYS A 261 -1.82 -14.80 -0.73
CA LYS A 261 -0.37 -14.53 -0.73
C LYS A 261 0.04 -13.30 0.11
N ASP A 262 -0.89 -12.38 0.34
CA ASP A 262 -0.68 -11.15 1.12
C ASP A 262 -1.15 -11.31 2.58
N LEU A 263 -1.43 -12.55 3.01
CA LEU A 263 -1.94 -12.90 4.34
C LEU A 263 -3.27 -12.20 4.65
N GLN A 264 -4.17 -12.12 3.67
CA GLN A 264 -5.56 -11.68 3.84
C GLN A 264 -6.53 -12.84 3.70
N GLN A 265 -7.67 -12.77 4.40
CA GLN A 265 -8.76 -13.72 4.24
C GLN A 265 -9.11 -13.89 2.76
N VAL A 266 -9.26 -15.14 2.32
CA VAL A 266 -9.80 -15.44 1.00
C VAL A 266 -11.29 -15.09 0.96
N ASP A 267 -11.70 -14.33 -0.05
CA ASP A 267 -13.10 -13.96 -0.31
C ASP A 267 -13.67 -14.80 -1.47
N GLN A 268 -14.63 -15.67 -1.16
CA GLN A 268 -15.29 -16.55 -2.13
C GLN A 268 -16.61 -15.99 -2.67
N ARG A 269 -16.95 -14.72 -2.44
CA ARG A 269 -18.14 -14.12 -3.05
C ARG A 269 -18.01 -14.11 -4.56
N ASP A 270 -19.07 -14.55 -5.25
CA ASP A 270 -19.13 -14.64 -6.72
C ASP A 270 -19.28 -13.27 -7.39
N PHE A 271 -19.65 -12.25 -6.62
CA PHE A 271 -19.86 -10.88 -7.08
C PHE A 271 -19.36 -9.89 -6.03
N ASN A 272 -18.72 -8.80 -6.48
CA ASN A 272 -18.15 -7.78 -5.61
C ASN A 272 -18.17 -6.39 -6.28
N SER A 273 -17.75 -5.36 -5.54
CA SER A 273 -17.71 -3.96 -5.97
C SER A 273 -17.04 -3.70 -7.31
N TRP A 274 -16.03 -4.51 -7.67
CA TRP A 274 -15.27 -4.34 -8.90
C TRP A 274 -16.13 -4.51 -10.16
N ARG A 275 -17.19 -5.32 -10.05
CA ARG A 275 -18.09 -5.68 -11.15
C ARG A 275 -19.43 -4.96 -11.12
N MET A 276 -19.69 -4.11 -10.12
CA MET A 276 -20.94 -3.34 -10.01
C MET A 276 -21.02 -2.22 -11.06
N THR A 277 -22.17 -2.10 -11.70
CA THR A 277 -22.61 -0.93 -12.49
C THR A 277 -23.12 0.18 -11.58
N LEU A 278 -23.39 1.36 -12.14
CA LEU A 278 -23.90 2.51 -11.40
C LEU A 278 -25.15 2.21 -10.55
N ALA A 279 -26.11 1.45 -11.09
CA ALA A 279 -27.36 1.14 -10.41
C ALA A 279 -27.20 0.07 -9.31
N GLU A 280 -26.10 -0.69 -9.34
CA GLU A 280 -25.83 -1.77 -8.38
C GLU A 280 -25.06 -1.30 -7.16
N VAL A 281 -24.42 -0.12 -7.21
CA VAL A 281 -23.60 0.40 -6.10
C VAL A 281 -24.51 0.87 -4.96
N PRO A 282 -24.42 0.29 -3.74
CA PRO A 282 -25.16 0.78 -2.60
C PRO A 282 -24.72 2.20 -2.21
N THR A 283 -25.66 3.05 -1.81
CA THR A 283 -25.35 4.42 -1.35
C THR A 283 -24.34 4.42 -0.20
N THR A 284 -24.45 3.48 0.74
CA THR A 284 -23.50 3.32 1.84
C THR A 284 -22.09 3.09 1.33
N GLU A 285 -21.91 2.15 0.40
CA GLU A 285 -20.59 1.84 -0.17
C GLU A 285 -20.01 3.02 -0.95
N LEU A 286 -20.84 3.73 -1.72
CA LEU A 286 -20.43 4.98 -2.38
C LEU A 286 -19.86 5.97 -1.35
N LEU A 287 -20.56 6.20 -0.24
CA LEU A 287 -20.12 7.12 0.80
C LEU A 287 -18.83 6.65 1.47
N GLU A 288 -18.72 5.35 1.80
CA GLU A 288 -17.50 4.79 2.38
C GLU A 288 -16.29 4.98 1.47
N VAL A 289 -16.45 4.68 0.17
CA VAL A 289 -15.37 4.82 -0.80
C VAL A 289 -14.98 6.29 -0.96
N GLN A 290 -15.93 7.22 -1.02
CA GLN A 290 -15.59 8.65 -1.06
C GLN A 290 -14.89 9.13 0.22
N LEU A 291 -15.36 8.68 1.39
CA LEU A 291 -14.77 9.03 2.67
C LEU A 291 -13.32 8.57 2.78
N VAL A 292 -13.05 7.30 2.45
CA VAL A 292 -11.71 6.71 2.56
C VAL A 292 -10.78 7.22 1.45
N ASN A 293 -11.25 7.23 0.21
CA ASN A 293 -10.38 7.45 -0.94
C ASN A 293 -10.20 8.92 -1.30
N ALA A 294 -11.10 9.83 -0.91
CA ALA A 294 -11.02 11.24 -1.33
C ALA A 294 -11.10 12.21 -0.15
N ILE A 295 -12.10 12.08 0.73
CA ILE A 295 -12.33 13.02 1.83
C ILE A 295 -11.23 12.93 2.90
N ALA A 296 -10.85 11.72 3.34
CA ALA A 296 -9.79 11.57 4.33
C ALA A 296 -8.43 12.08 3.81
N PRO A 297 -7.99 11.76 2.57
CA PRO A 297 -6.81 12.40 1.97
C PRO A 297 -6.91 13.92 1.89
N PHE A 298 -8.08 14.47 1.56
CA PHE A 298 -8.29 15.92 1.57
C PHE A 298 -8.06 16.53 2.96
N VAL A 299 -8.66 15.94 4.00
CA VAL A 299 -8.49 16.40 5.38
C VAL A 299 -7.03 16.28 5.82
N LEU A 300 -6.37 15.15 5.56
CA LEU A 300 -4.96 14.93 5.91
C LEU A 300 -4.06 15.96 5.24
N ASN A 301 -4.21 16.16 3.92
CA ASN A 301 -3.42 17.14 3.16
C ASN A 301 -3.61 18.56 3.72
N ALA A 302 -4.86 18.96 3.95
CA ALA A 302 -5.19 20.30 4.43
C ALA A 302 -4.71 20.55 5.87
N ARG A 303 -4.91 19.59 6.78
CA ARG A 303 -4.67 19.77 8.22
C ARG A 303 -3.24 19.53 8.63
N LEU A 304 -2.50 18.67 7.92
CA LEU A 304 -1.09 18.40 8.19
C LEU A 304 -0.13 19.33 7.44
N ARG A 305 -0.65 20.24 6.59
CA ARG A 305 0.15 21.27 5.91
C ARG A 305 1.12 22.03 6.83
N PRO A 306 0.75 22.45 8.07
CA PRO A 306 1.69 23.13 8.95
C PRO A 306 2.95 22.31 9.27
N LEU A 307 2.83 20.98 9.41
CA LEU A 307 3.97 20.09 9.65
C LEU A 307 4.82 19.90 8.40
N LEU A 308 4.18 19.79 7.23
CA LEU A 308 4.86 19.69 5.94
C LEU A 308 5.64 20.97 5.61
N ALA A 309 5.04 22.14 5.85
CA ALA A 309 5.67 23.44 5.64
C ALA A 309 6.79 23.74 6.65
N ALA A 310 6.80 23.07 7.81
CA ALA A 310 7.85 23.21 8.82
C ALA A 310 9.16 22.48 8.46
N VAL A 311 9.18 21.69 7.37
CA VAL A 311 10.38 21.00 6.89
C VAL A 311 11.43 22.02 6.42
N PRO A 312 12.58 22.17 7.10
CA PRO A 312 13.53 23.26 6.83
C PRO A 312 14.14 23.19 5.43
N THR A 313 14.30 21.98 4.91
CA THR A 313 14.86 21.67 3.59
C THR A 313 13.89 21.95 2.45
N ARG A 314 12.61 22.23 2.74
CA ARG A 314 11.57 22.56 1.75
C ARG A 314 11.43 21.51 0.65
N ASP A 315 11.68 20.26 1.01
CA ASP A 315 11.63 19.06 0.18
C ASP A 315 10.57 18.08 0.71
N ALA A 316 9.48 18.60 1.29
CA ALA A 316 8.39 17.78 1.78
C ALA A 316 7.59 17.20 0.61
N HIS A 317 6.97 16.04 0.80
CA HIS A 317 6.24 15.32 -0.24
C HIS A 317 4.83 14.94 0.22
N VAL A 318 3.86 15.07 -0.68
CA VAL A 318 2.53 14.48 -0.54
C VAL A 318 2.30 13.53 -1.71
N VAL A 319 2.06 12.26 -1.42
CA VAL A 319 1.75 11.23 -2.41
C VAL A 319 0.31 10.80 -2.23
N ASN A 320 -0.55 11.18 -3.16
CA ASN A 320 -1.91 10.69 -3.27
C ASN A 320 -1.91 9.41 -4.13
N VAL A 321 -2.03 8.24 -3.50
CA VAL A 321 -2.00 6.97 -4.24
C VAL A 321 -3.28 6.83 -5.06
N SER A 322 -3.13 7.03 -6.35
CA SER A 322 -4.20 6.99 -7.33
C SER A 322 -4.08 5.72 -8.18
N ALA A 323 -4.83 5.67 -9.28
CA ALA A 323 -4.75 4.60 -10.25
C ALA A 323 -5.27 5.06 -11.62
N MET A 324 -5.11 4.23 -12.64
CA MET A 324 -5.69 4.44 -13.97
C MET A 324 -7.22 4.67 -13.96
N GLU A 325 -7.92 4.19 -12.94
CA GLU A 325 -9.36 4.40 -12.70
C GLU A 325 -9.73 5.88 -12.59
N GLY A 326 -8.80 6.71 -12.10
CA GLY A 326 -8.97 8.17 -11.98
C GLY A 326 -8.70 8.96 -13.25
N GLN A 327 -8.23 8.30 -14.33
CA GLN A 327 -7.93 8.94 -15.60
C GLN A 327 -9.20 9.19 -16.41
N PHE A 328 -9.39 10.43 -16.90
CA PHE A 328 -10.60 10.82 -17.64
C PHE A 328 -10.61 10.30 -19.07
N TYR A 329 -9.56 10.59 -19.85
CA TYR A 329 -9.54 10.34 -21.30
C TYR A 329 -8.85 9.02 -21.68
N ARG A 330 -9.12 7.96 -20.91
CA ARG A 330 -8.59 6.63 -21.19
C ARG A 330 -9.34 5.99 -22.34
N ARG A 331 -8.62 5.53 -23.38
CA ARG A 331 -9.21 4.89 -24.58
C ARG A 331 -10.15 3.72 -24.26
N TRP A 332 -9.82 2.94 -23.24
CA TRP A 332 -10.59 1.77 -22.83
C TRP A 332 -10.93 1.90 -21.34
N LYS A 333 -12.23 2.08 -21.04
CA LYS A 333 -12.79 2.13 -19.69
C LYS A 333 -13.99 1.19 -19.63
N THR A 334 -14.13 0.47 -18.52
CA THR A 334 -15.30 -0.41 -18.31
C THR A 334 -16.48 0.40 -17.79
N ASP A 335 -17.67 -0.20 -17.82
CA ASP A 335 -18.92 0.33 -17.26
C ASP A 335 -19.09 0.01 -15.76
N LYS A 336 -18.03 -0.48 -15.09
CA LYS A 336 -18.07 -1.00 -13.71
C LYS A 336 -17.32 -0.11 -12.69
N HIS A 337 -17.54 -0.38 -11.41
CA HIS A 337 -16.94 0.28 -10.24
C HIS A 337 -16.90 1.82 -10.33
N PRO A 338 -18.00 2.49 -10.73
CA PRO A 338 -17.98 3.94 -10.99
C PRO A 338 -17.64 4.76 -9.75
N HIS A 339 -18.02 4.30 -8.55
CA HIS A 339 -17.74 4.98 -7.29
C HIS A 339 -16.23 5.07 -6.98
N THR A 340 -15.47 4.00 -7.28
CA THR A 340 -14.00 4.00 -7.16
C THR A 340 -13.36 4.88 -8.22
N ASN A 341 -13.82 4.80 -9.47
CA ASN A 341 -13.39 5.68 -10.56
C ASN A 341 -13.55 7.17 -10.18
N MET A 342 -14.73 7.55 -9.67
CA MET A 342 -15.02 8.92 -9.21
C MET A 342 -14.07 9.35 -8.09
N ALA A 343 -13.83 8.50 -7.08
CA ALA A 343 -12.97 8.86 -5.96
C ALA A 343 -11.50 9.03 -6.39
N LYS A 344 -10.99 8.18 -7.29
CA LYS A 344 -9.63 8.32 -7.85
C LYS A 344 -9.49 9.56 -8.72
N ALA A 345 -10.52 9.90 -9.50
CA ALA A 345 -10.58 11.15 -10.26
C ALA A 345 -10.59 12.38 -9.33
N ALA A 346 -11.31 12.32 -8.21
CA ALA A 346 -11.31 13.39 -7.20
C ALA A 346 -9.92 13.59 -6.57
N LEU A 347 -9.19 12.51 -6.25
CA LEU A 347 -7.80 12.59 -5.80
C LEU A 347 -6.88 13.26 -6.84
N ASN A 348 -6.99 12.84 -8.11
CA ASN A 348 -6.22 13.43 -9.20
C ASN A 348 -6.52 14.94 -9.34
N MET A 349 -7.80 15.32 -9.26
CA MET A 349 -8.20 16.72 -9.33
C MET A 349 -7.69 17.52 -8.13
N MET A 350 -7.70 16.96 -6.92
CA MET A 350 -7.13 17.58 -5.74
C MET A 350 -5.63 17.87 -5.92
N THR A 351 -4.84 16.88 -6.35
CA THR A 351 -3.42 17.07 -6.67
C THR A 351 -3.24 18.17 -7.71
N ARG A 352 -3.94 18.07 -8.85
CA ARG A 352 -3.82 19.02 -9.95
C ARG A 352 -4.14 20.46 -9.55
N THR A 353 -5.10 20.63 -8.64
CA THR A 353 -5.55 21.95 -8.17
C THR A 353 -4.62 22.52 -7.11
N SER A 354 -4.28 21.73 -6.09
CA SER A 354 -3.63 22.24 -4.87
C SER A 354 -2.10 22.25 -4.94
N ALA A 355 -1.48 21.45 -5.81
CA ALA A 355 -0.01 21.33 -5.84
C ALA A 355 0.71 22.66 -6.12
N ALA A 356 0.14 23.54 -6.96
CA ALA A 356 0.72 24.84 -7.29
C ALA A 356 0.73 25.83 -6.10
N GLU A 357 -0.17 25.65 -5.14
CA GLU A 357 -0.13 26.38 -3.87
C GLU A 357 0.91 25.75 -2.93
N TYR A 358 0.87 24.42 -2.79
CA TYR A 358 1.69 23.67 -1.82
C TYR A 358 3.19 23.78 -2.09
N VAL A 359 3.60 23.81 -3.37
CA VAL A 359 5.01 23.95 -3.73
C VAL A 359 5.62 25.28 -3.26
N ARG A 360 4.80 26.33 -3.04
CA ARG A 360 5.26 27.62 -2.49
C ARG A 360 5.78 27.49 -1.06
N ASP A 361 5.41 26.43 -0.36
CA ASP A 361 5.90 26.08 0.97
C ASP A 361 6.94 24.94 0.94
N GLY A 362 7.39 24.51 -0.25
CA GLY A 362 8.31 23.38 -0.38
C GLY A 362 7.63 22.01 -0.27
N ILE A 363 6.33 21.93 -0.59
CA ILE A 363 5.55 20.70 -0.49
C ILE A 363 5.19 20.20 -1.89
N HIS A 364 5.80 19.08 -2.28
CA HIS A 364 5.72 18.48 -3.60
C HIS A 364 4.61 17.44 -3.63
N MET A 365 3.41 17.86 -4.05
CA MET A 365 2.22 17.02 -4.09
C MET A 365 2.05 16.35 -5.46
N ASN A 366 1.94 15.02 -5.49
CA ASN A 366 1.69 14.23 -6.71
C ASN A 366 0.62 13.17 -6.51
N SER A 367 -0.02 12.77 -7.62
CA SER A 367 -0.82 11.54 -7.68
C SER A 367 0.03 10.43 -8.27
N VAL A 368 -0.05 9.21 -7.74
CA VAL A 368 0.81 8.10 -8.20
C VAL A 368 -0.01 6.83 -8.44
N ASP A 369 0.10 6.27 -9.64
CA ASP A 369 -0.41 4.96 -10.01
C ASP A 369 0.52 3.85 -9.50
N THR A 370 -0.04 2.86 -8.81
CA THR A 370 0.71 1.70 -8.30
C THR A 370 1.06 0.69 -9.38
N GLY A 371 0.53 0.85 -10.60
CA GLY A 371 0.46 -0.20 -11.59
C GLY A 371 -0.50 -1.32 -11.19
N TRP A 372 -0.57 -2.35 -12.04
CA TRP A 372 -1.50 -3.46 -11.89
C TRP A 372 -0.90 -4.56 -11.02
N VAL A 373 -1.21 -4.47 -9.72
CA VAL A 373 -0.66 -5.34 -8.67
C VAL A 373 -1.58 -6.50 -8.28
N THR A 374 -2.90 -6.27 -8.30
CA THR A 374 -3.91 -7.24 -7.87
C THR A 374 -5.02 -7.35 -8.92
N ASP A 375 -5.57 -8.56 -9.05
CA ASP A 375 -6.81 -8.79 -9.78
C ASP A 375 -7.98 -8.72 -8.79
N GLU A 376 -8.81 -7.69 -8.93
CA GLU A 376 -9.91 -7.41 -7.99
C GLU A 376 -11.22 -8.13 -8.36
N ASP A 377 -11.24 -8.85 -9.49
CA ASP A 377 -12.35 -9.71 -9.85
C ASP A 377 -12.55 -10.84 -8.79
N PRO A 378 -13.79 -11.33 -8.62
CA PRO A 378 -14.06 -12.56 -7.89
C PRO A 378 -13.15 -13.72 -8.33
N ILE A 379 -12.77 -14.58 -7.39
CA ILE A 379 -11.76 -15.62 -7.60
C ILE A 379 -12.08 -16.51 -8.79
N ALA A 380 -13.35 -16.91 -8.97
CA ALA A 380 -13.77 -17.73 -10.11
C ALA A 380 -13.44 -17.08 -11.47
N HIS A 381 -13.56 -15.75 -11.57
CA HIS A 381 -13.20 -15.01 -12.78
C HIS A 381 -11.67 -14.86 -12.93
N ALA A 382 -10.96 -14.58 -11.84
CA ALA A 382 -9.50 -14.50 -11.84
C ALA A 382 -8.87 -15.84 -12.28
N GLU A 383 -9.32 -16.96 -11.71
CA GLU A 383 -8.87 -18.30 -12.08
C GLU A 383 -9.22 -18.65 -13.53
N ARG A 384 -10.38 -18.23 -14.03
CA ARG A 384 -10.74 -18.42 -15.43
C ARG A 384 -9.79 -17.66 -16.36
N LYS A 385 -9.48 -16.39 -16.06
CA LYS A 385 -8.50 -15.60 -16.82
C LYS A 385 -7.11 -16.25 -16.81
N GLN A 386 -6.68 -16.81 -15.67
CA GLN A 386 -5.44 -17.57 -15.60
C GLN A 386 -5.48 -18.82 -16.49
N ARG A 387 -6.56 -19.62 -16.45
CA ARG A 387 -6.66 -20.86 -17.24
C ARG A 387 -6.75 -20.59 -18.74
N GLU A 388 -7.54 -19.60 -19.15
CA GLU A 388 -7.86 -19.34 -20.57
C GLU A 388 -6.84 -18.42 -21.25
N HIS A 389 -6.21 -17.52 -20.50
CA HIS A 389 -5.35 -16.47 -21.06
C HIS A 389 -3.96 -16.43 -20.42
N ASN A 390 -3.65 -17.37 -19.51
CA ASN A 390 -2.42 -17.35 -18.70
C ASN A 390 -2.19 -15.99 -18.02
N PHE A 391 -3.27 -15.30 -17.67
CA PHE A 391 -3.21 -13.93 -17.17
C PHE A 391 -2.94 -13.88 -15.67
N HIS A 392 -1.91 -13.13 -15.29
CA HIS A 392 -1.69 -12.64 -13.93
C HIS A 392 -1.30 -11.15 -13.94
N PRO A 393 -1.48 -10.43 -12.82
CA PRO A 393 -0.96 -9.08 -12.70
C PRO A 393 0.56 -9.03 -12.94
N PRO A 394 1.05 -8.06 -13.73
CA PRO A 394 2.47 -7.94 -14.11
C PRO A 394 3.38 -7.44 -12.98
N LEU A 395 2.80 -6.98 -11.87
CA LEU A 395 3.49 -6.39 -10.73
C LEU A 395 3.01 -7.01 -9.42
N ASP A 396 3.83 -6.90 -8.38
CA ASP A 396 3.47 -7.29 -7.02
C ASP A 396 3.35 -6.09 -6.05
N ILE A 397 3.10 -6.38 -4.76
CA ILE A 397 2.92 -5.33 -3.74
C ILE A 397 4.20 -4.54 -3.44
N VAL A 398 5.37 -5.10 -3.70
CA VAL A 398 6.67 -4.44 -3.53
C VAL A 398 6.90 -3.47 -4.70
N ASP A 399 6.47 -3.84 -5.92
CA ASP A 399 6.47 -2.95 -7.10
C ASP A 399 5.55 -1.75 -6.88
N GLY A 400 4.36 -2.00 -6.36
CA GLY A 400 3.41 -0.96 -6.00
C GLY A 400 3.97 -0.01 -4.93
N ALA A 401 4.62 -0.57 -3.90
CA ALA A 401 5.27 0.21 -2.85
C ALA A 401 6.42 1.06 -3.37
N ALA A 402 7.28 0.49 -4.23
CA ALA A 402 8.38 1.21 -4.86
C ALA A 402 7.89 2.43 -5.64
N ARG A 403 6.78 2.32 -6.37
CA ARG A 403 6.18 3.44 -7.13
C ARG A 403 5.70 4.57 -6.23
N ILE A 404 5.01 4.26 -5.13
CA ILE A 404 4.42 5.30 -4.28
C ILE A 404 5.45 5.95 -3.34
N VAL A 405 6.57 5.28 -3.07
CA VAL A 405 7.68 5.84 -2.30
C VAL A 405 8.66 6.60 -3.21
N ASP A 406 8.72 6.27 -4.50
CA ASP A 406 9.65 6.86 -5.47
C ASP A 406 9.69 8.40 -5.47
N PRO A 407 8.57 9.16 -5.42
CA PRO A 407 8.66 10.62 -5.40
C PRO A 407 9.48 11.17 -4.22
N VAL A 408 9.46 10.46 -3.08
CA VAL A 408 10.28 10.78 -1.92
C VAL A 408 11.72 10.35 -2.15
N PHE A 409 11.95 9.08 -2.52
CA PHE A 409 13.30 8.55 -2.69
C PHE A 409 14.09 9.22 -3.81
N ASP A 410 13.48 9.36 -4.99
CA ASP A 410 14.08 10.01 -6.15
C ASP A 410 14.31 11.51 -5.88
N GLY A 411 13.33 12.17 -5.25
CA GLY A 411 13.45 13.56 -4.83
C GLY A 411 14.64 13.80 -3.91
N ILE A 412 14.76 13.03 -2.83
CA ILE A 412 15.89 13.16 -1.89
C ILE A 412 17.23 12.76 -2.54
N ALA A 413 17.27 11.69 -3.31
CA ALA A 413 18.52 11.19 -3.90
C ALA A 413 19.07 12.10 -5.01
N THR A 414 18.20 12.77 -5.76
CA THR A 414 18.59 13.58 -6.94
C THR A 414 18.49 15.09 -6.73
N GLY A 415 17.74 15.54 -5.72
CA GLY A 415 17.34 16.94 -5.55
C GLY A 415 16.26 17.40 -6.54
N ASN A 416 15.75 16.51 -7.39
CA ASN A 416 14.68 16.83 -8.34
C ASN A 416 13.31 16.42 -7.80
N HIS A 417 12.60 17.39 -7.22
CA HIS A 417 11.29 17.15 -6.62
C HIS A 417 10.15 17.47 -7.60
N GLN A 418 9.65 16.44 -8.27
CA GLN A 418 8.47 16.59 -9.14
C GLN A 418 7.24 16.98 -8.31
N TRP A 419 6.35 17.78 -8.88
CA TRP A 419 5.10 18.20 -8.23
C TRP A 419 4.01 18.47 -9.27
N GLY A 420 2.75 18.35 -8.84
CA GLY A 420 1.60 18.69 -9.66
C GLY A 420 1.40 17.78 -10.87
N VAL A 421 1.84 16.52 -10.79
CA VAL A 421 1.70 15.53 -11.86
C VAL A 421 1.01 14.26 -11.39
N PHE A 422 0.43 13.52 -12.35
CA PHE A 422 0.05 12.13 -12.18
C PHE A 422 1.19 11.25 -12.69
N LEU A 423 1.78 10.45 -11.81
CA LEU A 423 2.89 9.56 -12.14
C LEU A 423 2.37 8.16 -12.43
N LYS A 424 2.77 7.65 -13.61
CA LYS A 424 2.56 6.26 -14.01
C LYS A 424 3.88 5.71 -14.52
N ASP A 425 4.27 4.53 -14.03
CA ASP A 425 5.55 3.91 -14.38
C ASP A 425 6.74 4.87 -14.18
N TYR A 426 6.76 5.56 -13.04
CA TYR A 426 7.81 6.51 -12.62
C TYR A 426 7.95 7.77 -13.50
N LYS A 427 6.92 8.09 -14.30
CA LYS A 427 6.95 9.25 -15.23
C LYS A 427 5.62 10.00 -15.23
N PRO A 428 5.62 11.31 -15.52
CA PRO A 428 4.38 12.06 -15.73
C PRO A 428 3.51 11.42 -16.83
N ALA A 429 2.22 11.31 -16.55
CA ALA A 429 1.19 10.77 -17.42
C ALA A 429 -0.01 11.72 -17.51
N ALA A 430 -0.89 11.47 -18.48
CA ALA A 430 -2.10 12.27 -18.65
C ALA A 430 -3.08 12.04 -17.50
N TRP A 431 -3.75 13.11 -17.06
CA TRP A 431 -4.69 13.15 -15.92
C TRP A 431 -5.91 12.24 -16.02
#